data_AF-A0A927MQ55-F1
#
_entry.id   AF-A0A927MQ55-F1
#
_cell.length_a   1.000
_cell.length_b   1.000
_cell.length_c   1.000
_cell.angle_alpha   90.00
_cell.angle_beta   90.00
_cell.angle_gamma   90.00
#
_symmetry.space_group_name_H-M   'P 1'
#
loop_
_entity.id
_entity.type
_entity.pdbx_description
1 polymer ?
#
loop_
_entity_poly.entity_id
_entity_poly.type
_entity_poly.pdbx_seq_one_letter_code
_entity_poly.pdbx_strand_id
1 'polypeptide(L)'
;MIVIGAQAIYLHTGGAAVALAEATKDSDLALDKRVLANEPLLEVALRAANFIPNPETNQPGAWVTARGIPVDLMVPESLAGAGPGGRRAARIPPHAKHVARRAAGLEAAVVDYTPMQIKALDPSDTRVVRAHVAGPAALLIAKLHKVGERTDTEGVKSSETGCA
;
A
#
# COMPACT_ATOMS: atom_id res chain seq x y z
N MET A 1 -0.35 -9.23 -6.54
CA MET A 1 -0.06 -8.06 -5.67
C MET A 1 0.81 -7.09 -6.45
N ILE A 2 0.66 -5.79 -6.25
CA ILE A 2 1.39 -4.74 -6.98
C ILE A 2 2.07 -3.81 -5.98
N VAL A 3 3.37 -3.55 -6.16
CA VAL A 3 4.15 -2.56 -5.42
C VAL A 3 3.70 -1.17 -5.84
N ILE A 4 3.35 -0.34 -4.86
CA ILE A 4 2.88 1.04 -5.05
C ILE A 4 3.70 1.99 -4.16
N GLY A 5 3.27 3.25 -4.07
CA GLY A 5 3.87 4.21 -3.14
C GLY A 5 5.29 4.62 -3.51
N ALA A 6 6.07 5.02 -2.50
CA ALA A 6 7.41 5.54 -2.69
C ALA A 6 8.35 4.52 -3.37
N GLN A 7 8.26 3.25 -2.99
CA GLN A 7 9.09 2.20 -3.58
C GLN A 7 8.86 2.06 -5.09
N ALA A 8 7.61 2.10 -5.54
CA ALA A 8 7.30 2.05 -6.96
C ALA A 8 7.84 3.27 -7.73
N ILE A 9 7.79 4.45 -7.11
CA ILE A 9 8.38 5.67 -7.69
C ILE A 9 9.89 5.48 -7.88
N TYR A 10 10.61 5.05 -6.84
CA TYR A 10 12.05 4.82 -6.92
C TYR A 10 12.45 3.83 -8.01
N LEU A 11 11.65 2.77 -8.20
CA LEU A 11 11.89 1.78 -9.26
C LEU A 11 11.70 2.35 -10.68
N HIS A 12 10.87 3.38 -10.87
CA HIS A 12 10.68 4.04 -12.17
C HIS A 12 11.67 5.18 -12.42
N THR A 13 12.11 5.86 -11.36
CA THR A 13 13.03 7.01 -11.50
C THR A 13 14.49 6.58 -11.60
N GLY A 14 14.83 5.35 -11.18
CA GLY A 14 16.22 4.96 -10.96
C GLY A 14 16.93 5.89 -9.97
N GLY A 15 18.26 5.82 -9.89
CA GLY A 15 19.12 6.71 -9.09
C GLY A 15 19.15 8.15 -9.60
N ALA A 16 18.01 8.70 -10.02
CA ALA A 16 17.83 10.13 -10.12
C ALA A 16 18.26 10.75 -8.79
N ALA A 17 19.21 11.68 -8.85
CA ALA A 17 19.80 12.34 -7.68
C ALA A 17 18.77 13.26 -7.00
N VAL A 18 17.73 12.68 -6.43
CA VAL A 18 16.89 13.32 -5.45
C VAL A 18 17.63 13.15 -4.13
N ALA A 19 17.89 14.25 -3.43
CA ALA A 19 18.61 14.26 -2.15
C ALA A 19 17.79 13.65 -0.98
N LEU A 20 17.08 12.54 -1.24
CA LEU A 20 16.43 11.71 -0.24
C LEU A 20 17.15 10.37 -0.22
N ALA A 21 17.57 9.92 0.97
CA ALA A 21 18.08 8.58 1.17
C ALA A 21 17.12 7.56 0.53
N GLU A 22 17.63 6.71 -0.36
CA GLU A 22 16.90 5.65 -1.09
C GLU A 22 16.44 4.50 -0.18
N ALA A 23 16.19 4.78 1.10
CA ALA A 23 15.66 3.83 2.06
C ALA A 23 14.20 4.21 2.35
N THR A 24 13.26 3.61 1.64
CA THR A 24 11.86 3.64 2.04
C THR A 24 11.71 2.86 3.34
N LYS A 25 11.25 3.52 4.39
CA LYS A 25 10.95 2.84 5.67
C LYS A 25 9.68 1.99 5.59
N ASP A 26 8.81 2.23 4.61
CA ASP A 26 7.49 1.61 4.52
C ASP A 26 7.31 0.98 3.13
N SER A 27 6.72 -0.22 3.06
CA SER A 27 6.34 -0.85 1.79
C SER A 27 4.82 -0.92 1.62
N ASP A 28 4.31 -0.34 0.54
CA ASP A 28 2.87 -0.34 0.23
C ASP A 28 2.57 -1.34 -0.90
N LEU A 29 1.57 -2.20 -0.69
CA LEU A 29 1.14 -3.20 -1.68
C LEU A 29 -0.36 -3.06 -1.97
N ALA A 30 -0.70 -2.95 -3.26
CA ALA A 30 -2.06 -3.06 -3.75
C ALA A 30 -2.40 -4.53 -4.08
N LEU A 31 -3.60 -4.94 -3.69
CA LEU A 31 -4.15 -6.28 -3.93
C LEU A 31 -5.32 -6.18 -4.91
N ASP A 32 -5.25 -6.98 -5.98
CA ASP A 32 -6.42 -7.28 -6.79
C ASP A 32 -7.06 -8.56 -6.28
N LYS A 33 -8.16 -8.42 -5.52
CA LYS A 33 -8.85 -9.59 -4.96
C LYS A 33 -9.49 -10.51 -5.99
N ARG A 34 -9.69 -10.05 -7.23
CA ARG A 34 -10.33 -10.85 -8.28
C ARG A 34 -9.42 -12.00 -8.75
N VAL A 35 -8.12 -11.83 -8.56
CA VAL A 35 -7.08 -12.78 -8.97
C VAL A 35 -6.24 -13.28 -7.78
N LEU A 36 -6.62 -12.91 -6.55
CA LEU A 36 -5.94 -13.36 -5.35
C LEU A 36 -6.37 -14.81 -5.05
N ALA A 37 -5.39 -15.69 -4.86
CA ALA A 37 -5.65 -17.08 -4.53
C ALA A 37 -6.24 -17.21 -3.11
N ASN A 38 -7.15 -18.16 -2.94
CA ASN A 38 -7.75 -18.47 -1.63
C ASN A 38 -6.73 -19.07 -0.65
N GLU A 39 -5.71 -19.75 -1.16
CA GLU A 39 -4.66 -20.40 -0.36
C GLU A 39 -3.25 -20.07 -0.88
N PRO A 40 -2.25 -19.95 0.00
CA PRO A 40 -2.40 -19.88 1.46
C PRO A 40 -3.18 -18.64 1.90
N LEU A 41 -3.83 -18.69 3.07
CA LEU A 41 -4.46 -17.51 3.63
C LEU A 41 -3.41 -16.42 3.86
N LEU A 42 -3.69 -15.17 3.45
CA LEU A 42 -2.73 -14.06 3.54
C LEU A 42 -2.17 -13.89 4.96
N GLU A 43 -3.02 -13.92 5.99
CA GLU A 43 -2.61 -13.78 7.38
C GLU A 43 -1.73 -14.94 7.88
N VAL A 44 -1.90 -16.13 7.32
CA VAL A 44 -1.07 -17.30 7.63
C VAL A 44 0.28 -17.15 6.94
N ALA A 45 0.28 -16.78 5.65
CA ALA A 45 1.51 -16.56 4.89
C ALA A 45 2.37 -15.44 5.50
N LEU A 46 1.75 -14.33 5.92
CA LEU A 46 2.43 -13.22 6.59
C LEU A 46 3.05 -13.67 7.92
N ARG A 47 2.29 -14.39 8.76
CA ARG A 47 2.81 -14.90 10.04
C ARG A 47 3.94 -15.91 9.86
N ALA A 48 3.83 -16.80 8.87
CA ALA A 48 4.89 -17.74 8.52
C ALA A 48 6.17 -17.01 8.07
N ALA A 49 6.05 -15.82 7.49
CA ALA A 49 7.15 -14.94 7.14
C ALA A 49 7.59 -14.00 8.29
N ASN A 50 7.16 -14.26 9.53
CA ASN A 50 7.45 -13.46 10.73
C ASN A 50 6.95 -12.01 10.68
N PHE A 51 5.85 -11.75 9.96
CA PHE A 51 5.11 -10.50 10.05
C PHE A 51 4.05 -10.60 11.15
N ILE A 52 3.87 -9.50 11.87
CA ILE A 52 2.77 -9.35 12.83
C ILE A 52 1.92 -8.13 12.46
N PRO A 53 0.63 -8.09 12.82
CA PRO A 53 -0.15 -6.86 12.72
C PRO A 53 0.57 -5.73 13.46
N ASN A 54 0.62 -4.54 12.87
CA ASN A 54 1.34 -3.41 13.44
C ASN A 54 0.70 -2.98 14.78
N PRO A 55 1.41 -3.14 15.92
CA PRO A 55 0.84 -2.86 17.24
C PRO A 55 0.69 -1.36 17.53
N GLU A 56 1.42 -0.49 16.83
CA GLU A 56 1.39 0.96 17.06
C GLU A 56 0.14 1.60 16.46
N THR A 57 -0.23 1.18 15.24
CA THR A 57 -1.35 1.79 14.52
C THR A 57 -2.66 1.04 14.77
N ASN A 58 -2.59 -0.28 15.03
CA ASN A 58 -3.72 -1.20 15.13
C ASN A 58 -4.72 -1.06 13.96
N GLN A 59 -4.24 -0.64 12.79
CA GLN A 59 -5.07 -0.43 11.61
C GLN A 59 -5.17 -1.71 10.77
N PRO A 60 -6.33 -2.01 10.18
CA PRO A 60 -6.43 -3.10 9.20
C PRO A 60 -5.42 -2.92 8.08
N GLY A 61 -4.81 -4.02 7.65
CA GLY A 61 -3.80 -4.01 6.59
C GLY A 61 -2.42 -3.47 6.97
N ALA A 62 -2.23 -2.95 8.17
CA ALA A 62 -0.91 -2.54 8.64
C ALA A 62 -0.19 -3.71 9.30
N TRP A 63 0.94 -4.09 8.73
CA TRP A 63 1.81 -5.17 9.20
C TRP A 63 3.20 -4.63 9.50
N VAL A 64 3.97 -5.38 10.28
CA VAL A 64 5.37 -5.05 10.57
C VAL A 64 6.20 -6.33 10.57
N THR A 65 7.38 -6.25 9.99
CA THR A 65 8.38 -7.33 10.02
C THR A 65 8.95 -7.52 11.43
N ALA A 66 9.62 -8.64 11.69
CA ALA A 66 10.41 -8.85 12.91
C ALA A 66 11.49 -7.77 13.17
N ARG A 67 11.87 -7.00 12.14
CA ARG A 67 12.84 -5.89 12.25
C ARG A 67 12.18 -4.53 12.43
N GLY A 68 10.86 -4.46 12.61
CA GLY A 68 10.15 -3.19 12.79
C GLY A 68 9.84 -2.44 11.50
N ILE A 69 10.05 -3.04 10.32
CA ILE A 69 9.78 -2.40 9.02
C ILE A 69 8.29 -2.58 8.68
N PRO A 70 7.50 -1.50 8.55
CA PRO A 70 6.08 -1.58 8.23
C PRO A 70 5.79 -1.97 6.77
N VAL A 71 4.70 -2.69 6.59
CA VAL A 71 4.14 -3.08 5.29
C VAL A 71 2.62 -2.90 5.32
N ASP A 72 2.09 -2.19 4.34
CA ASP A 72 0.67 -1.93 4.21
C ASP A 72 0.06 -2.74 3.06
N LEU A 73 -0.97 -3.53 3.37
CA LEU A 73 -1.78 -4.26 2.40
C LEU A 73 -3.08 -3.51 2.12
N MET A 74 -3.24 -3.08 0.87
CA MET A 74 -4.32 -2.20 0.42
C MET A 74 -5.13 -2.88 -0.69
N VAL A 75 -6.45 -2.71 -0.67
CA VAL A 75 -7.35 -3.08 -1.78
C VAL A 75 -7.93 -1.80 -2.36
N PRO A 76 -8.01 -1.63 -3.70
CA PRO A 76 -8.74 -0.52 -4.30
C PRO A 76 -10.16 -0.43 -3.75
N GLU A 77 -10.65 0.78 -3.48
CA GLU A 77 -11.95 1.02 -2.85
C GLU A 77 -13.08 0.33 -3.62
N SER A 78 -13.10 0.49 -4.94
CA SER A 78 -14.07 -0.17 -5.84
C SER A 78 -14.04 -1.71 -5.77
N LEU A 79 -12.90 -2.28 -5.36
CA LEU A 79 -12.72 -3.73 -5.21
C LEU A 79 -12.82 -4.19 -3.75
N ALA A 80 -12.86 -3.31 -2.75
CA ALA A 80 -12.83 -3.72 -1.34
C ALA A 80 -14.11 -4.44 -0.86
N GLY A 81 -15.17 -4.42 -1.67
CA GLY A 81 -16.45 -5.07 -1.40
C GLY A 81 -17.35 -4.25 -0.47
N ALA A 82 -18.66 -4.50 -0.61
CA ALA A 82 -19.67 -3.88 0.25
C ALA A 82 -19.47 -4.32 1.71
N GLY A 83 -19.43 -3.34 2.59
CA GLY A 83 -19.44 -3.50 4.04
C GLY A 83 -20.20 -2.32 4.63
N PRO A 84 -20.65 -2.41 5.89
CA PRO A 84 -21.32 -1.28 6.52
C PRO A 84 -20.37 -0.07 6.50
N GLY A 85 -20.88 1.09 6.07
CA GLY A 85 -20.11 2.32 5.87
C GLY A 85 -19.20 2.65 7.06
N GLY A 86 -18.03 3.21 6.78
CA GLY A 86 -17.07 3.68 7.79
C GLY A 86 -15.99 2.68 8.23
N ARG A 87 -15.97 1.44 7.73
CA ARG A 87 -14.91 0.47 8.11
C ARG A 87 -13.76 0.46 7.09
N ARG A 88 -12.54 0.80 7.56
CA ARG A 88 -11.30 0.77 6.76
C ARG A 88 -10.89 -0.63 6.26
N ALA A 89 -11.42 -1.70 6.84
CA ALA A 89 -11.10 -3.07 6.44
C ALA A 89 -11.66 -3.43 5.05
N ALA A 90 -10.87 -4.17 4.26
CA ALA A 90 -11.31 -4.74 3.00
C ALA A 90 -11.93 -6.13 3.20
N ARG A 91 -12.97 -6.47 2.43
CA ARG A 91 -13.62 -7.79 2.48
C ARG A 91 -13.09 -8.69 1.38
N ILE A 92 -12.26 -9.65 1.77
CA ILE A 92 -11.56 -10.57 0.86
C ILE A 92 -11.69 -12.03 1.34
N PRO A 93 -12.90 -12.65 1.35
CA PRO A 93 -13.02 -14.05 1.72
C PRO A 93 -12.17 -14.93 0.79
N PRO A 94 -11.51 -15.98 1.31
CA PRO A 94 -11.59 -16.51 2.68
C PRO A 94 -10.63 -15.85 3.69
N HIS A 95 -9.82 -14.87 3.28
CA HIS A 95 -8.82 -14.25 4.16
C HIS A 95 -9.42 -13.47 5.32
N ALA A 96 -8.62 -13.33 6.39
CA ALA A 96 -9.05 -12.63 7.59
C ALA A 96 -9.46 -11.17 7.32
N LYS A 97 -10.53 -10.72 7.99
CA LYS A 97 -11.14 -9.40 7.81
C LYS A 97 -10.16 -8.21 7.95
N HIS A 98 -9.11 -8.34 8.76
CA HIS A 98 -8.17 -7.27 9.06
C HIS A 98 -6.86 -7.36 8.26
N VAL A 99 -6.74 -8.33 7.35
CA VAL A 99 -5.50 -8.59 6.62
C VAL A 99 -5.10 -7.46 5.68
N ALA A 100 -6.08 -6.71 5.18
CA ALA A 100 -5.90 -5.59 4.28
C ALA A 100 -6.96 -4.51 4.54
N ARG A 101 -6.67 -3.28 4.10
CA ARG A 101 -7.60 -2.15 4.16
C ARG A 101 -7.99 -1.67 2.77
N ARG A 102 -9.16 -1.06 2.67
CA ARG A 102 -9.60 -0.34 1.46
C ARG A 102 -8.83 0.97 1.29
N ALA A 103 -8.66 1.42 0.05
CA ALA A 103 -8.06 2.71 -0.26
C ALA A 103 -8.53 3.24 -1.61
N ALA A 104 -8.98 4.50 -1.62
CA ALA A 104 -9.32 5.23 -2.83
C ALA A 104 -8.07 5.59 -3.64
N GLY A 105 -8.21 5.63 -4.96
CA GLY A 105 -7.15 6.03 -5.90
C GLY A 105 -6.19 4.91 -6.29
N LEU A 106 -6.42 3.67 -5.84
CA LEU A 106 -5.60 2.51 -6.22
C LEU A 106 -6.19 1.72 -7.41
N GLU A 107 -7.32 2.16 -7.96
CA GLU A 107 -7.99 1.54 -9.10
C GLU A 107 -7.08 1.38 -10.31
N ALA A 108 -6.28 2.41 -10.61
CA ALA A 108 -5.35 2.36 -11.73
C ALA A 108 -4.19 1.38 -11.49
N ALA A 109 -3.81 1.10 -10.25
CA ALA A 109 -2.68 0.23 -9.92
C ALA A 109 -2.94 -1.25 -10.24
N VAL A 110 -4.21 -1.66 -10.38
CA VAL A 110 -4.58 -3.02 -10.84
C VAL A 110 -4.78 -3.11 -12.35
N VAL A 111 -4.52 -2.02 -13.09
CA VAL A 111 -4.63 -1.92 -14.55
C VAL A 111 -3.28 -1.58 -15.18
N ASP A 112 -2.64 -0.51 -14.71
CA ASP A 112 -1.33 -0.03 -15.15
C ASP A 112 -0.25 -0.50 -14.15
N TYR A 113 0.37 -1.65 -14.48
CA TYR A 113 1.51 -2.19 -13.75
C TYR A 113 2.40 -3.01 -14.70
N THR A 114 3.67 -3.19 -14.34
CA THR A 114 4.64 -3.99 -15.10
C THR A 114 5.45 -4.88 -14.16
N PRO A 115 5.73 -6.15 -14.53
CA PRO A 115 6.67 -6.98 -13.76
C PRO A 115 8.09 -6.41 -13.84
N MET A 116 8.70 -6.15 -12.67
CA MET A 116 10.06 -5.65 -12.53
C MET A 116 10.90 -6.56 -11.64
N GLN A 117 12.22 -6.53 -11.82
CA GLN A 117 13.17 -7.14 -10.90
C GLN A 117 13.58 -6.12 -9.85
N ILE A 118 13.32 -6.44 -8.58
CA ILE A 118 13.74 -5.65 -7.42
C ILE A 118 14.97 -6.33 -6.85
N LYS A 119 16.11 -5.63 -6.89
CA LYS A 119 17.39 -6.09 -6.34
C LYS A 119 17.55 -5.57 -4.92
N ALA A 120 18.35 -6.25 -4.11
CA ALA A 120 18.80 -5.70 -2.84
C ALA A 120 19.55 -4.37 -3.05
N LEU A 121 19.45 -3.48 -2.05
CA LEU A 121 20.16 -2.19 -2.07
C LEU A 121 21.67 -2.38 -1.85
N ASP A 122 22.06 -3.38 -1.04
CA ASP A 122 23.46 -3.73 -0.84
C ASP A 122 23.99 -4.46 -2.08
N PRO A 123 25.04 -3.95 -2.76
CA PRO A 123 25.60 -4.60 -3.95
C PRO A 123 26.16 -6.01 -3.71
N SER A 124 26.51 -6.35 -2.47
CA SER A 124 26.98 -7.69 -2.08
C SER A 124 25.83 -8.67 -1.84
N ASP A 125 24.60 -8.17 -1.67
CA ASP A 125 23.41 -8.97 -1.50
C ASP A 125 22.81 -9.34 -2.87
N THR A 126 22.91 -10.61 -3.21
CA THR A 126 22.49 -11.12 -4.53
C THR A 126 21.00 -11.42 -4.62
N ARG A 127 20.21 -11.11 -3.59
CA ARG A 127 18.76 -11.38 -3.60
C ARG A 127 18.07 -10.51 -4.66
N VAL A 128 17.23 -11.17 -5.46
CA VAL A 128 16.39 -10.54 -6.47
C VAL A 128 14.98 -11.10 -6.36
N VAL A 129 13.98 -10.22 -6.38
CA VAL A 129 12.56 -10.58 -6.36
C VAL A 129 11.90 -10.02 -7.61
N ARG A 130 11.08 -10.84 -8.27
CA ARG A 130 10.20 -10.37 -9.36
C ARG A 130 8.85 -9.98 -8.77
N ALA A 131 8.44 -8.74 -8.98
CA ALA A 131 7.15 -8.23 -8.50
C ALA A 131 6.49 -7.34 -9.55
N HIS A 132 5.16 -7.27 -9.55
CA HIS A 132 4.45 -6.24 -10.30
C HIS A 132 4.64 -4.90 -9.61
N VAL A 133 4.96 -3.86 -10.38
CA VAL A 133 5.15 -2.49 -9.90
C VAL A 133 4.16 -1.60 -10.64
N ALA A 134 3.42 -0.78 -9.92
CA ALA A 134 2.44 0.13 -10.52
C ALA A 134 3.13 1.09 -11.49
N GLY A 135 2.52 1.31 -12.64
CA GLY A 135 3.05 2.19 -13.68
C GLY A 135 2.94 3.68 -13.31
N PRO A 136 3.62 4.57 -14.05
CA PRO A 136 3.62 6.00 -13.75
C PRO A 136 2.23 6.63 -13.74
N ALA A 137 1.30 6.19 -14.61
CA ALA A 137 -0.05 6.73 -14.66
C ALA A 137 -0.85 6.31 -13.41
N ALA A 138 -0.73 5.04 -13.00
CA ALA A 138 -1.31 4.58 -11.74
C ALA A 138 -0.79 5.35 -10.52
N LEU A 139 0.52 5.58 -10.44
CA LEU A 139 1.14 6.31 -9.34
C LEU A 139 0.69 7.77 -9.28
N LEU A 140 0.56 8.43 -10.44
CA LEU A 140 0.05 9.81 -10.52
C LEU A 140 -1.40 9.89 -10.01
N ILE A 141 -2.29 9.01 -10.49
CA ILE A 141 -3.69 8.97 -10.06
C ILE A 141 -3.78 8.74 -8.54
N ALA A 142 -3.05 7.75 -8.01
CA ALA A 142 -3.02 7.47 -6.58
C ALA A 142 -2.56 8.69 -5.77
N LYS A 143 -1.56 9.44 -6.27
CA LYS A 143 -1.06 10.63 -5.59
C LYS A 143 -2.06 11.78 -5.62
N LEU A 144 -2.78 11.98 -6.72
CA LEU A 144 -3.83 13.00 -6.83
C LEU A 144 -4.93 12.78 -5.80
N HIS A 145 -5.38 11.52 -5.62
CA HIS A 145 -6.33 11.19 -4.55
C HIS A 145 -5.79 11.53 -3.16
N LYS A 146 -4.52 11.22 -2.88
CA LYS A 146 -3.89 11.54 -1.59
C LYS A 146 -3.72 13.03 -1.33
N VAL A 147 -3.51 13.84 -2.38
CA VAL A 147 -3.47 15.30 -2.26
C VAL A 147 -4.89 15.83 -1.98
N GLY A 148 -5.90 15.33 -2.71
CA GLY A 148 -7.30 15.69 -2.48
C GLY A 148 -7.78 15.40 -1.05
N GLU A 149 -7.43 14.23 -0.50
CA GLU A 149 -7.74 13.90 0.91
C GLU A 149 -7.20 14.95 1.89
N ARG A 150 -6.03 15.53 1.61
CA ARG A 150 -5.42 16.55 2.48
C ARG A 150 -6.11 17.90 2.37
N THR A 151 -6.44 18.32 1.15
CA THR A 151 -7.13 19.61 0.92
C THR A 151 -8.50 19.63 1.59
N ASP A 152 -9.22 18.51 1.59
CA ASP A 152 -10.51 18.39 2.25
C ASP A 152 -10.39 18.46 3.78
N THR A 153 -9.33 17.86 4.35
CA THR A 153 -9.07 17.93 5.80
C THR A 153 -8.55 19.29 6.27
N GLU A 154 -7.89 20.06 5.41
CA GLU A 154 -7.41 21.42 5.72
C GLU A 154 -8.52 22.46 5.58
N GLY A 155 -9.40 22.35 4.58
CA GLY A 155 -10.52 23.28 4.36
C GLY A 155 -11.60 23.27 5.45
N VAL A 156 -11.77 22.14 6.16
CA VAL A 156 -12.73 22.02 7.27
C VAL A 156 -12.27 22.76 8.53
N LYS A 157 -10.97 23.06 8.69
CA LYS A 157 -10.44 23.77 9.88
C LYS A 157 -10.53 25.30 9.79
N SER A 158 -10.85 25.86 8.63
CA SER A 158 -10.84 27.31 8.39
C SER A 158 -12.19 28.02 8.57
N SER A 159 -13.27 27.34 8.98
CA SER A 159 -14.60 27.94 9.09
C SER A 159 -15.18 28.06 10.52
N GLU A 160 -14.40 27.83 11.58
CA GLU A 160 -14.86 27.93 12.99
C GLU A 160 -14.21 29.08 13.79
N THR A 161 -13.92 30.23 13.18
CA THR A 161 -13.52 31.43 13.95
C THR A 161 -14.22 32.66 13.40
N GLY A 162 -15.44 32.91 13.85
CA GLY A 162 -16.20 34.08 13.42
C GLY A 162 -17.62 34.16 13.96
N CYS A 163 -17.81 34.01 15.26
CA CYS A 163 -18.99 34.58 15.94
C CYS A 163 -18.67 34.78 17.42
N ALA A 164 -18.28 36.00 17.76
CA ALA A 164 -18.35 36.58 19.10
C ALA A 164 -18.58 38.09 18.93
#